data_AF-A0A1G2WHD5-F1
#
_entry.id   AF-A0A1G2WHD5-F1
#
_cell.length_a   1.000
_cell.length_b   1.000
_cell.length_c   1.000
_cell.angle_alpha   90.00
_cell.angle_beta   90.00
_cell.angle_gamma   90.00
#
_symmetry.space_group_name_H-M   'P 1'
#
loop_
_entity.id
_entity.type
_entity.pdbx_description
1 polymer ?
#
loop_
_entity_poly.entity_id
_entity_poly.type
_entity_poly.pdbx_seq_one_letter_code
_entity_poly.pdbx_strand_id
1 'polypeptide(L)'
;MMRFKPTLPVKSIVTGCLFLLVLLSLRPYQATAAAPDLPPYIQRFPNGWIDWGNGYIYGVGRAYLNNNGDSKIRTSRAAGILAAGNIVKIAAGINLDDRQTLQSLGNQQFIIHLKATLTSETDQSSLLRDRQGSYYEVVQKTPINGVKGLTARVLTSLPATLPDWKPISNQSAQPDAEAEDLPWLVLDARHLVQQRAVAPAILPKIVSSAGQTVYSPERVDPNALLQQGMIRYFVTSESKAQLEARLDADHALFAEIQRFLSLSEACADDFPKRKQRPRLIVTDVQEAQGLSRTNLIISEADAQKLLNDAQTNKILEKCRVIVLVSSPIGGIEGALPCHLAIRIPD
;
A
#
# COMPACT_ATOMS: atom_id res chain seq x y z
N MET A 1 -89.96 18.05 -41.04
CA MET A 1 -90.21 18.11 -39.58
C MET A 1 -89.28 17.13 -38.89
N MET A 2 -88.79 17.50 -37.69
CA MET A 2 -87.84 16.76 -36.80
C MET A 2 -86.38 16.77 -37.27
N ARG A 3 -85.49 17.55 -36.64
CA ARG A 3 -84.80 17.37 -35.33
C ARG A 3 -83.99 16.07 -35.26
N PHE A 4 -82.67 16.18 -35.28
CA PHE A 4 -81.77 16.04 -34.11
C PHE A 4 -80.32 15.96 -34.62
N LYS A 5 -79.46 16.88 -34.18
CA LYS A 5 -78.00 16.69 -34.27
C LYS A 5 -77.55 15.90 -33.04
N PRO A 6 -76.85 14.77 -33.18
CA PRO A 6 -76.11 14.18 -32.08
C PRO A 6 -74.64 14.61 -32.11
N THR A 7 -74.20 14.97 -30.91
CA THR A 7 -72.87 15.35 -30.44
C THR A 7 -71.83 14.25 -30.66
N LEU A 8 -70.61 14.66 -31.03
CA LEU A 8 -69.43 13.80 -31.19
C LEU A 8 -68.97 13.19 -29.84
N PRO A 9 -68.42 11.96 -29.85
CA PRO A 9 -68.02 11.25 -28.64
C PRO A 9 -66.65 11.68 -28.09
N VAL A 10 -66.64 11.96 -26.79
CA VAL A 10 -65.48 12.17 -25.93
C VAL A 10 -64.74 10.84 -25.71
N LYS A 11 -63.84 10.45 -26.61
CA LYS A 11 -62.89 9.35 -26.39
C LYS A 11 -61.59 9.55 -27.18
N SER A 12 -60.76 10.53 -26.85
CA SER A 12 -59.40 10.65 -27.44
C SER A 12 -58.41 11.50 -26.64
N ILE A 13 -58.53 11.61 -25.31
CA ILE A 13 -57.59 12.42 -24.50
C ILE A 13 -56.78 11.59 -23.49
N VAL A 14 -57.17 10.34 -23.19
CA VAL A 14 -56.47 9.55 -22.15
C VAL A 14 -55.24 8.81 -22.69
N THR A 15 -55.13 8.59 -24.00
CA THR A 15 -54.02 7.82 -24.59
C THR A 15 -52.75 8.64 -24.86
N GLY A 16 -52.82 9.97 -24.76
CA GLY A 16 -51.68 10.87 -24.99
C GLY A 16 -50.78 11.11 -23.76
N CYS A 17 -51.32 11.00 -22.54
CA CYS A 17 -50.55 11.20 -21.32
C CYS A 17 -49.75 9.96 -20.88
N LEU A 18 -50.14 8.76 -21.29
CA LEU A 18 -49.42 7.53 -20.91
C LEU A 18 -48.11 7.35 -21.69
N PHE A 19 -48.01 7.90 -22.91
CA PHE A 19 -46.79 7.78 -23.73
C PHE A 19 -45.72 8.81 -23.35
N LEU A 20 -46.12 9.97 -22.79
CA LEU A 20 -45.17 11.00 -22.35
C LEU A 20 -44.57 10.71 -20.95
N LEU A 21 -45.24 9.89 -20.14
CA LEU A 21 -44.76 9.46 -18.81
C LEU A 21 -43.79 8.28 -18.87
N VAL A 22 -43.79 7.51 -19.97
CA VAL A 22 -42.84 6.40 -20.17
C VAL A 22 -41.51 6.86 -20.79
N LEU A 23 -41.50 8.01 -21.48
CA LEU A 23 -40.26 8.59 -22.04
C LEU A 23 -39.48 9.46 -21.03
N LEU A 24 -40.06 9.79 -19.88
CA LEU A 24 -39.39 10.53 -18.79
C LEU A 24 -38.78 9.62 -17.71
N SER A 25 -38.98 8.30 -17.79
CA SER A 25 -38.37 7.31 -16.88
C SER A 25 -37.12 6.63 -17.44
N LEU A 26 -36.75 6.89 -18.70
CA LEU A 26 -35.44 6.55 -19.25
C LEU A 26 -34.40 7.57 -18.79
N ARG A 27 -34.19 7.67 -17.48
CA ARG A 27 -32.90 8.18 -17.01
C ARG A 27 -31.85 7.19 -17.53
N PRO A 28 -30.85 7.62 -18.31
CA PRO A 28 -29.73 6.74 -18.59
C PRO A 28 -29.24 6.26 -17.23
N TYR A 29 -29.22 4.95 -17.03
CA TYR A 29 -28.55 4.33 -15.91
C TYR A 29 -27.09 4.76 -16.06
N GLN A 30 -26.74 5.87 -15.40
CA GLN A 30 -25.35 6.20 -15.17
C GLN A 30 -24.89 5.07 -14.26
N ALA A 31 -24.31 4.03 -14.86
CA ALA A 31 -23.47 3.12 -14.14
C ALA A 31 -22.42 4.01 -13.50
N THR A 32 -22.59 4.30 -12.20
CA THR A 32 -21.52 4.83 -11.39
C THR A 32 -20.41 3.82 -11.55
N ALA A 33 -19.41 4.14 -12.39
CA ALA A 33 -18.23 3.32 -12.52
C ALA A 33 -17.71 3.18 -11.08
N ALA A 34 -17.76 1.94 -10.56
CA ALA A 34 -17.24 1.65 -9.24
C ALA A 34 -15.81 2.23 -9.18
N ALA A 35 -15.51 2.92 -8.09
CA ALA A 35 -14.15 3.39 -7.87
C ALA A 35 -13.19 2.20 -8.06
N PRO A 36 -12.03 2.44 -8.68
CA PRO A 36 -11.07 1.39 -8.96
C PRO A 36 -10.58 0.72 -7.69
N ASP A 37 -10.79 -0.59 -7.59
CA ASP A 37 -10.16 -1.35 -6.52
C ASP A 37 -8.67 -1.53 -6.89
N LEU A 38 -7.82 -0.63 -6.39
CA LEU A 38 -6.36 -0.85 -6.28
C LEU A 38 -6.07 -1.27 -4.84
N PRO A 39 -6.42 -2.49 -4.45
CA PRO A 39 -6.17 -2.95 -3.09
C PRO A 39 -4.66 -2.98 -2.84
N PRO A 40 -4.23 -2.63 -1.62
CA PRO A 40 -2.84 -2.77 -1.23
C PRO A 40 -2.40 -4.23 -1.35
N TYR A 41 -1.13 -4.44 -1.68
CA TYR A 41 -0.57 -5.79 -1.61
C TYR A 41 -0.40 -6.22 -0.16
N ILE A 42 -1.11 -7.29 0.24
CA ILE A 42 -1.08 -7.84 1.58
C ILE A 42 -0.24 -9.12 1.62
N GLN A 43 0.82 -9.13 2.45
CA GLN A 43 1.60 -10.32 2.75
C GLN A 43 1.20 -10.88 4.11
N ARG A 44 0.79 -12.16 4.17
CA ARG A 44 0.26 -12.77 5.40
C ARG A 44 1.31 -13.59 6.13
N PHE A 45 1.23 -13.59 7.46
CA PHE A 45 2.02 -14.38 8.38
C PHE A 45 1.09 -15.07 9.38
N PRO A 46 1.55 -16.12 10.11
CA PRO A 46 0.70 -16.85 11.05
C PRO A 46 0.03 -15.97 12.11
N ASN A 47 0.70 -14.91 12.57
CA ASN A 47 0.22 -14.03 13.64
C ASN A 47 0.22 -12.54 13.23
N GLY A 48 -0.02 -12.25 11.96
CA GLY A 48 -0.03 -10.88 11.46
C GLY A 48 0.04 -10.77 9.95
N TRP A 49 0.18 -9.56 9.45
CA TRP A 49 0.32 -9.30 8.02
C TRP A 49 1.06 -7.99 7.79
N ILE A 50 1.58 -7.80 6.58
CA ILE A 50 2.13 -6.55 6.11
C ILE A 50 1.23 -5.99 5.02
N ASP A 51 0.81 -4.75 5.19
CA ASP A 51 0.16 -3.95 4.18
C ASP A 51 1.22 -3.06 3.50
N TRP A 52 1.66 -3.48 2.32
CA TRP A 52 2.74 -2.82 1.59
C TRP A 52 2.29 -1.59 0.80
N GLY A 53 0.98 -1.45 0.54
CA GLY A 53 0.43 -0.27 -0.14
C GLY A 53 0.28 0.91 0.83
N ASN A 54 -0.22 0.62 2.03
CA ASN A 54 -0.42 1.61 3.11
C ASN A 54 0.81 1.77 4.01
N GLY A 55 1.75 0.83 3.96
CA GLY A 55 3.00 0.89 4.71
C GLY A 55 2.81 0.59 6.20
N TYR A 56 2.10 -0.49 6.53
CA TYR A 56 1.86 -0.92 7.92
C TYR A 56 2.20 -2.39 8.14
N ILE A 57 2.70 -2.68 9.33
CA ILE A 57 2.86 -4.04 9.85
C ILE A 57 1.82 -4.25 10.92
N TYR A 58 1.07 -5.34 10.83
CA TYR A 58 0.05 -5.75 11.78
C TYR A 58 0.50 -7.00 12.52
N GLY A 59 0.33 -7.00 13.84
CA GLY A 59 0.55 -8.15 14.70
C GLY A 59 -0.71 -8.49 15.47
N VAL A 60 -1.01 -9.78 15.55
CA VAL A 60 -2.14 -10.32 16.31
C VAL A 60 -1.61 -11.01 17.56
N GLY A 61 -2.17 -10.68 18.72
CA GLY A 61 -1.86 -11.30 19.99
C GLY A 61 -3.12 -11.85 20.66
N ARG A 62 -3.01 -13.05 21.24
CA ARG A 62 -4.11 -13.72 21.93
C ARG A 62 -3.69 -14.07 23.36
N ALA A 63 -4.53 -13.76 24.34
CA ALA A 63 -4.31 -14.13 25.73
C ALA A 63 -5.62 -14.55 26.39
N TYR A 64 -5.59 -15.67 27.14
CA TYR A 64 -6.76 -16.23 27.79
C TYR A 64 -6.98 -15.67 29.20
N LEU A 65 -8.24 -15.49 29.60
CA LEU A 65 -8.61 -14.94 30.91
C LEU A 65 -8.14 -15.83 32.07
N ASN A 66 -8.34 -17.13 31.95
CA ASN A 66 -7.95 -18.13 32.97
C ASN A 66 -6.44 -18.07 33.28
N ASN A 67 -5.60 -17.84 32.28
CA ASN A 67 -4.14 -17.72 32.43
C ASN A 67 -3.70 -16.38 33.04
N ASN A 68 -4.63 -15.44 33.20
CA ASN A 68 -4.37 -14.06 33.66
C ASN A 68 -5.17 -13.70 34.91
N GLY A 69 -5.58 -14.71 35.70
CA GLY A 69 -6.34 -14.54 36.95
C GLY A 69 -7.71 -13.90 36.72
N ASP A 70 -8.35 -14.24 35.59
CA ASP A 70 -9.66 -13.74 35.13
C ASP A 70 -9.78 -12.21 34.99
N SER A 71 -8.64 -11.51 35.06
CA SER A 71 -8.59 -10.05 34.91
C SER A 71 -8.61 -9.66 33.44
N LYS A 72 -9.70 -9.03 33.00
CA LYS A 72 -9.86 -8.50 31.63
C LYS A 72 -8.73 -7.54 31.25
N ILE A 73 -8.36 -6.63 32.16
CA ILE A 73 -7.31 -5.63 31.93
C ILE A 73 -5.95 -6.32 31.75
N ARG A 74 -5.61 -7.26 32.63
CA ARG A 74 -4.35 -8.01 32.55
C ARG A 74 -4.28 -8.83 31.25
N THR A 75 -5.37 -9.48 30.91
CA THR A 75 -5.48 -10.31 29.70
C THR A 75 -5.34 -9.48 28.43
N SER A 76 -6.04 -8.35 28.32
CA SER A 76 -5.93 -7.44 27.18
C SER A 76 -4.50 -6.89 27.04
N ARG A 77 -3.84 -6.51 28.15
CA ARG A 77 -2.42 -6.10 28.13
C ARG A 77 -1.50 -7.21 27.68
N ALA A 78 -1.70 -8.45 28.16
CA ALA A 78 -0.91 -9.60 27.74
C ALA A 78 -1.06 -9.87 26.24
N ALA A 79 -2.29 -9.82 25.72
CA ALA A 79 -2.55 -9.92 24.28
C ALA A 79 -1.85 -8.80 23.49
N GLY A 80 -1.88 -7.56 23.98
CA GLY A 80 -1.16 -6.43 23.39
C GLY A 80 0.36 -6.64 23.33
N ILE A 81 0.97 -7.16 24.41
CA ILE A 81 2.41 -7.48 24.44
C ILE A 81 2.76 -8.56 23.41
N LEU A 82 1.90 -9.58 23.26
CA LEU A 82 2.08 -10.63 22.26
C LEU A 82 1.93 -10.08 20.83
N ALA A 83 0.98 -9.18 20.59
CA ALA A 83 0.79 -8.51 19.31
C ALA A 83 2.03 -7.69 18.93
N ALA A 84 2.55 -6.86 19.84
CA ALA A 84 3.79 -6.10 19.65
C ALA A 84 4.99 -7.01 19.36
N GLY A 85 5.12 -8.11 20.10
CA GLY A 85 6.17 -9.11 19.88
C GLY A 85 6.08 -9.74 18.49
N ASN A 86 4.87 -9.98 17.97
CA ASN A 86 4.65 -10.51 16.63
C ASN A 86 4.97 -9.46 15.54
N ILE A 87 4.68 -8.17 15.75
CA ILE A 87 5.14 -7.08 14.86
C ILE A 87 6.66 -7.11 14.72
N VAL A 88 7.40 -7.21 15.84
CA VAL A 88 8.87 -7.26 15.81
C VAL A 88 9.38 -8.46 15.01
N LYS A 89 8.76 -9.64 15.17
CA LYS A 89 9.14 -10.85 14.43
C LYS A 89 8.90 -10.69 12.93
N ILE A 90 7.76 -10.14 12.55
CA ILE A 90 7.42 -9.86 11.15
C ILE A 90 8.40 -8.84 10.58
N ALA A 91 8.63 -7.73 11.29
CA ALA A 91 9.58 -6.69 10.90
C ALA A 91 10.99 -7.24 10.68
N ALA A 92 11.48 -8.11 11.57
CA ALA A 92 12.79 -8.74 11.44
C ALA A 92 12.97 -9.52 10.12
N GLY A 93 11.89 -10.14 9.61
CA GLY A 93 11.90 -10.90 8.37
C GLY A 93 11.72 -10.08 7.10
N ILE A 94 11.51 -8.76 7.20
CA ILE A 94 11.34 -7.89 6.03
C ILE A 94 12.65 -7.79 5.25
N ASN A 95 12.57 -7.93 3.93
CA ASN A 95 13.68 -7.66 3.03
C ASN A 95 14.03 -6.17 3.08
N LEU A 96 15.31 -5.90 3.35
CA LEU A 96 15.85 -4.57 3.16
C LEU A 96 16.16 -4.37 1.68
N ASP A 97 16.94 -5.28 1.09
CA ASP A 97 17.35 -5.27 -0.31
C ASP A 97 17.38 -6.71 -0.86
N ASP A 98 18.13 -6.94 -1.94
CA ASP A 98 18.23 -8.23 -2.61
C ASP A 98 19.07 -9.29 -1.90
N ARG A 99 19.75 -8.92 -0.80
CA ARG A 99 20.69 -9.78 -0.07
C ARG A 99 20.40 -9.82 1.43
N GLN A 100 19.84 -8.75 1.98
CA GLN A 100 19.70 -8.52 3.41
C GLN A 100 18.24 -8.45 3.81
N THR A 101 17.95 -9.07 4.96
CA THR A 101 16.75 -8.78 5.75
C THR A 101 17.11 -7.85 6.90
N LEU A 102 16.11 -7.24 7.52
CA LEU A 102 16.33 -6.41 8.71
C LEU A 102 17.05 -7.16 9.84
N GLN A 103 16.78 -8.45 10.02
CA GLN A 103 17.51 -9.27 10.96
C GLN A 103 19.02 -9.37 10.65
N SER A 104 19.39 -9.37 9.37
CA SER A 104 20.79 -9.54 8.95
C SER A 104 21.66 -8.30 9.15
N LEU A 105 21.06 -7.13 9.44
CA LEU A 105 21.77 -5.85 9.56
C LEU A 105 22.63 -5.69 10.83
N GLY A 106 22.36 -6.44 11.90
CA GLY A 106 23.06 -6.19 13.18
C GLY A 106 22.95 -7.28 14.23
N ASN A 107 22.84 -8.55 13.81
CA ASN A 107 22.73 -9.70 14.71
C ASN A 107 21.60 -9.52 15.76
N GLN A 108 21.75 -10.07 16.97
CA GLN A 108 20.76 -9.95 18.05
C GLN A 108 20.55 -8.51 18.55
N GLN A 109 21.55 -7.63 18.42
CA GLN A 109 21.51 -6.25 18.93
C GLN A 109 20.49 -5.40 18.17
N PHE A 110 20.39 -5.56 16.85
CA PHE A 110 19.40 -4.85 16.05
C PHE A 110 17.96 -5.24 16.41
N ILE A 111 17.69 -6.53 16.66
CA ILE A 111 16.37 -6.99 17.12
C ILE A 111 16.03 -6.43 18.49
N ILE A 112 16.99 -6.35 19.41
CA ILE A 112 16.79 -5.72 20.72
C ILE A 112 16.47 -4.23 20.55
N HIS A 113 17.18 -3.54 19.67
CA HIS A 113 16.91 -2.13 19.37
C HIS A 113 15.52 -1.94 18.74
N LEU A 114 15.12 -2.80 17.79
CA LEU A 114 13.77 -2.80 17.23
C LEU A 114 12.70 -2.97 18.31
N LYS A 115 12.88 -3.91 19.25
CA LYS A 115 11.95 -4.11 20.38
C LYS A 115 11.84 -2.87 21.27
N ALA A 116 12.96 -2.21 21.55
CA ALA A 116 13.00 -1.06 22.43
C ALA A 116 12.40 0.19 21.79
N THR A 117 12.40 0.27 20.46
CA THR A 117 12.14 1.52 19.75
C THR A 117 10.83 1.48 18.97
N LEU A 118 10.43 0.34 18.38
CA LEU A 118 9.18 0.25 17.62
C LEU A 118 7.98 0.57 18.51
N THR A 119 7.22 1.57 18.08
CA THR A 119 5.97 1.97 18.72
C THR A 119 4.83 1.34 17.95
N SER A 120 3.98 0.61 18.64
CA SER A 120 2.75 0.06 18.09
C SER A 120 1.53 0.73 18.70
N GLU A 121 0.47 0.86 17.91
CA GLU A 121 -0.82 1.33 18.35
C GLU A 121 -1.87 0.21 18.21
N THR A 122 -2.86 0.22 19.08
CA THR A 122 -3.96 -0.75 19.01
C THR A 122 -4.89 -0.36 17.88
N ASP A 123 -5.03 -1.25 16.90
CA ASP A 123 -5.99 -1.10 15.81
C ASP A 123 -7.35 -1.67 16.20
N GLN A 124 -7.35 -2.89 16.78
CA GLN A 124 -8.57 -3.58 17.20
C GLN A 124 -8.32 -4.38 18.48
N SER A 125 -9.36 -4.53 19.30
CA SER A 125 -9.34 -5.37 20.50
C SER A 125 -10.71 -5.96 20.73
N SER A 126 -10.80 -7.29 20.80
CA SER A 126 -12.06 -8.02 20.99
C SER A 126 -11.92 -9.07 22.10
N LEU A 127 -12.99 -9.26 22.87
CA LEU A 127 -13.12 -10.38 23.81
C LEU A 127 -13.89 -11.50 23.11
N LEU A 128 -13.23 -12.62 22.90
CA LEU A 128 -13.75 -13.78 22.19
C LEU A 128 -13.83 -14.99 23.15
N ARG A 129 -14.43 -16.07 22.68
CA ARG A 129 -14.50 -17.34 23.41
C ARG A 129 -14.32 -18.51 22.44
N ASP A 130 -13.53 -19.48 22.84
CA ASP A 130 -13.36 -20.75 22.14
C ASP A 130 -13.52 -21.94 23.13
N ARG A 131 -13.01 -23.12 22.75
CA ARG A 131 -13.03 -24.33 23.57
C ARG A 131 -12.14 -24.25 24.82
N GLN A 132 -11.08 -23.44 24.80
CA GLN A 132 -10.14 -23.25 25.90
C GLN A 132 -10.61 -22.18 26.89
N GLY A 133 -11.50 -21.28 26.45
CA GLY A 133 -12.18 -20.33 27.31
C GLY A 133 -12.33 -18.95 26.66
N SER A 134 -12.61 -17.95 27.48
CA SER A 134 -12.65 -16.56 27.02
C SER A 134 -11.23 -15.99 26.89
N TYR A 135 -10.95 -15.28 25.80
CA TYR A 135 -9.64 -14.69 25.51
C TYR A 135 -9.78 -13.32 24.85
N TYR A 136 -8.77 -12.47 25.03
CA TYR A 136 -8.63 -11.25 24.26
C TYR A 136 -7.82 -11.52 22.99
N GLU A 137 -8.33 -11.07 21.85
CA GLU A 137 -7.56 -10.89 20.63
C GLU A 137 -7.31 -9.40 20.44
N VAL A 138 -6.03 -9.03 20.34
CA VAL A 138 -5.59 -7.65 20.13
C VAL A 138 -4.82 -7.61 18.83
N VAL A 139 -5.22 -6.71 17.93
CA VAL A 139 -4.49 -6.36 16.72
C VAL A 139 -3.81 -5.04 16.96
N GLN A 140 -2.49 -5.02 16.80
CA GLN A 140 -1.70 -3.80 16.81
C GLN A 140 -1.12 -3.54 15.44
N LYS A 141 -0.86 -2.28 15.13
CA LYS A 141 -0.18 -1.87 13.91
C LYS A 141 0.99 -0.94 14.21
N THR A 142 1.99 -0.98 13.33
CA THR A 142 3.15 -0.09 13.35
C THR A 142 3.46 0.35 11.92
N PRO A 143 3.73 1.65 11.68
CA PRO A 143 4.05 2.12 10.35
C PRO A 143 5.45 1.66 9.89
N ILE A 144 5.57 1.29 8.62
CA ILE A 144 6.85 1.02 7.95
C ILE A 144 7.55 2.34 7.65
N ASN A 145 6.81 3.31 7.10
CA ASN A 145 7.35 4.61 6.70
C ASN A 145 6.97 5.71 7.72
N GLY A 146 7.47 6.92 7.49
CA GLY A 146 7.32 8.07 8.38
C GLY A 146 8.42 8.16 9.44
N VAL A 147 8.52 9.32 10.09
CA VAL A 147 9.56 9.66 11.08
C VAL A 147 9.56 8.69 12.28
N LYS A 148 8.40 8.11 12.62
CA LYS A 148 8.25 7.12 13.70
C LYS A 148 8.31 5.66 13.20
N GLY A 149 8.34 5.47 11.87
CA GLY A 149 8.25 4.19 11.20
C GLY A 149 9.55 3.39 11.20
N LEU A 150 9.44 2.14 10.78
CA LEU A 150 10.55 1.20 10.68
C LEU A 150 11.71 1.71 9.80
N THR A 151 11.40 2.28 8.63
CA THR A 151 12.36 2.83 7.67
C THR A 151 13.23 3.89 8.33
N ALA A 152 12.63 4.88 9.03
CA ALA A 152 13.41 5.89 9.74
C ALA A 152 14.38 5.28 10.75
N ARG A 153 13.91 4.30 11.55
CA ARG A 153 14.74 3.64 12.57
C ARG A 153 15.87 2.83 11.96
N VAL A 154 15.61 2.13 10.86
CA VAL A 154 16.62 1.39 10.11
C VAL A 154 17.66 2.37 9.58
N LEU A 155 17.23 3.42 8.88
CA LEU A 155 18.08 4.42 8.24
C LEU A 155 18.94 5.23 9.22
N THR A 156 18.44 5.52 10.43
CA THR A 156 19.24 6.15 11.49
C THR A 156 20.18 5.19 12.21
N SER A 157 19.85 3.89 12.20
CA SER A 157 20.64 2.83 12.87
C SER A 157 21.56 2.08 11.92
N LEU A 158 21.65 2.52 10.67
CA LEU A 158 22.61 2.07 9.66
C LEU A 158 23.86 2.98 9.66
N PRO A 159 24.88 2.75 10.50
CA PRO A 159 26.23 3.20 10.19
C PRO A 159 27.14 2.03 9.78
N ALA A 160 27.95 2.29 8.74
CA ALA A 160 29.14 1.56 8.26
C ALA A 160 29.00 0.38 7.27
N THR A 161 27.81 -0.18 7.00
CA THR A 161 27.66 -1.28 6.02
C THR A 161 27.33 -0.84 4.59
N LEU A 162 26.85 0.39 4.40
CA LEU A 162 26.66 1.01 3.08
C LEU A 162 27.75 2.09 2.92
N PRO A 163 28.77 1.89 2.07
CA PRO A 163 29.98 2.73 2.03
C PRO A 163 29.72 4.24 1.80
N ASP A 164 28.57 4.61 1.24
CA ASP A 164 28.22 5.98 0.87
C ASP A 164 26.98 6.53 1.59
N TRP A 165 26.46 5.81 2.59
CA TRP A 165 25.25 6.23 3.31
C TRP A 165 25.53 7.41 4.25
N LYS A 166 24.81 8.53 4.04
CA LYS A 166 24.81 9.67 4.97
C LYS A 166 23.61 9.56 5.92
N PRO A 167 23.82 9.60 7.25
CA PRO A 167 22.72 9.51 8.20
C PRO A 167 21.73 10.66 8.00
N ILE A 168 20.45 10.31 7.89
CA ILE A 168 19.38 11.29 7.69
C ILE A 168 18.99 11.87 9.05
N SER A 169 18.92 13.19 9.14
CA SER A 169 18.42 13.89 10.32
C SER A 169 16.89 13.85 10.34
N ASN A 170 16.29 13.39 11.44
CA ASN A 170 14.84 13.34 11.64
C ASN A 170 14.20 14.73 11.89
N GLN A 171 14.86 15.83 11.52
CA GLN A 171 14.32 17.18 11.72
C GLN A 171 13.16 17.42 10.75
N SER A 172 11.95 17.50 11.30
CA SER A 172 10.67 17.91 10.70
C SER A 172 10.70 18.01 9.17
N ALA A 173 10.57 16.86 8.51
CA ALA A 173 10.27 16.80 7.08
C ALA A 173 8.89 17.44 6.88
N GLN A 174 8.85 18.69 6.43
CA GLN A 174 7.61 19.31 5.98
C GLN A 174 7.15 18.59 4.70
N PRO A 175 5.84 18.45 4.45
CA PRO A 175 5.35 17.97 3.17
C PRO A 175 5.82 18.91 2.07
N ASP A 176 6.60 18.41 1.12
CA ASP A 176 6.99 19.19 -0.05
C ASP A 176 5.75 19.45 -0.91
N ALA A 177 5.20 20.67 -0.82
CA ALA A 177 4.07 21.09 -1.64
C ALA A 177 4.39 21.02 -3.15
N GLU A 178 5.65 21.16 -3.54
CA GLU A 178 6.14 20.99 -4.92
C GLU A 178 6.00 19.55 -5.43
N ALA A 179 5.86 18.58 -4.52
CA ALA A 179 5.75 17.18 -4.87
C ALA A 179 4.31 16.73 -5.14
N GLU A 180 3.26 17.57 -5.10
CA GLU A 180 1.90 17.13 -5.46
C GLU A 180 1.73 16.96 -6.99
N ASP A 181 2.30 17.86 -7.79
CA ASP A 181 2.06 17.94 -9.24
C ASP A 181 2.95 17.01 -10.09
N LEU A 182 3.94 16.35 -9.47
CA LEU A 182 4.83 15.44 -10.19
C LEU A 182 4.11 14.19 -10.72
N PRO A 183 4.66 13.49 -11.71
CA PRO A 183 4.13 12.20 -12.13
C PRO A 183 4.38 11.10 -11.08
N TRP A 184 3.63 9.99 -11.15
CA TRP A 184 4.09 8.71 -10.55
C TRP A 184 4.62 7.77 -11.62
N LEU A 185 5.64 7.01 -11.25
CA LEU A 185 6.09 5.84 -11.99
C LEU A 185 5.29 4.62 -11.51
N VAL A 186 4.66 3.92 -12.46
CA VAL A 186 3.94 2.67 -12.24
C VAL A 186 4.69 1.55 -12.96
N LEU A 187 5.15 0.57 -12.20
CA LEU A 187 5.87 -0.60 -12.71
C LEU A 187 4.94 -1.80 -12.74
N ASP A 188 4.59 -2.28 -13.93
CA ASP A 188 3.75 -3.47 -14.09
C ASP A 188 4.61 -4.74 -14.05
N ALA A 189 4.57 -5.43 -12.91
CA ALA A 189 5.27 -6.69 -12.67
C ALA A 189 4.30 -7.88 -12.54
N ARG A 190 3.03 -7.73 -12.92
CA ARG A 190 1.98 -8.73 -12.63
C ARG A 190 2.15 -10.03 -13.40
N HIS A 191 2.76 -9.95 -14.58
CA HIS A 191 3.07 -11.12 -15.40
C HIS A 191 4.19 -11.99 -14.79
N LEU A 192 4.92 -11.46 -13.80
CA LEU A 192 5.91 -12.21 -13.03
C LEU A 192 5.19 -12.96 -11.89
N VAL A 193 5.04 -14.27 -12.07
CA VAL A 193 4.30 -15.14 -11.14
C VAL A 193 5.20 -16.23 -10.53
N GLN A 194 4.75 -16.82 -9.43
CA GLN A 194 5.40 -17.95 -8.75
C GLN A 194 6.87 -17.67 -8.40
N GLN A 195 7.80 -18.48 -8.92
CA GLN A 195 9.24 -18.35 -8.63
C GLN A 195 9.87 -17.10 -9.28
N ARG A 196 9.16 -16.42 -10.18
CA ARG A 196 9.60 -15.17 -10.80
C ARG A 196 8.96 -13.92 -10.19
N ALA A 197 7.99 -14.10 -9.28
CA ALA A 197 7.28 -12.99 -8.67
C ALA A 197 8.24 -12.06 -7.90
N VAL A 198 7.97 -10.76 -8.01
CA VAL A 198 8.67 -9.71 -7.26
C VAL A 198 8.37 -9.89 -5.78
N ALA A 199 9.43 -9.94 -4.96
CA ALA A 199 9.29 -9.85 -3.52
C ALA A 199 9.36 -8.37 -3.08
N PRO A 200 8.47 -7.93 -2.18
CA PRO A 200 8.58 -6.60 -1.61
C PRO A 200 9.84 -6.41 -0.77
N ALA A 201 10.35 -5.18 -0.75
CA ALA A 201 11.47 -4.75 0.07
C ALA A 201 11.33 -3.27 0.48
N ILE A 202 12.09 -2.86 1.51
CA ILE A 202 12.15 -1.46 1.96
C ILE A 202 12.99 -0.61 1.01
N LEU A 203 14.13 -1.15 0.55
CA LEU A 203 15.12 -0.48 -0.29
C LEU A 203 15.38 -1.23 -1.62
N PRO A 204 14.35 -1.46 -2.45
CA PRO A 204 14.51 -2.12 -3.74
C PRO A 204 15.29 -1.25 -4.73
N LYS A 205 15.84 -1.88 -5.77
CA LYS A 205 16.51 -1.21 -6.89
C LYS A 205 15.76 -1.44 -8.20
N ILE A 206 15.81 -0.46 -9.10
CA ILE A 206 15.41 -0.63 -10.49
C ILE A 206 16.67 -0.58 -11.35
N VAL A 207 16.85 -1.60 -12.18
CA VAL A 207 18.03 -1.78 -13.02
C VAL A 207 17.56 -2.03 -14.45
N SER A 208 18.29 -1.53 -15.44
CA SER A 208 18.03 -1.84 -16.84
C SER A 208 18.46 -3.27 -17.18
N SER A 209 17.96 -3.81 -18.29
CA SER A 209 18.41 -5.11 -18.81
C SER A 209 19.91 -5.14 -19.18
N ALA A 210 20.54 -3.99 -19.39
CA ALA A 210 21.99 -3.86 -19.58
C ALA A 210 22.78 -3.79 -18.26
N GLY A 211 22.10 -3.81 -17.11
CA GLY A 211 22.72 -3.74 -15.79
C GLY A 211 22.94 -2.31 -15.26
N GLN A 212 22.40 -1.28 -15.93
CA GLN A 212 22.51 0.10 -15.45
C GLN A 212 21.51 0.34 -14.33
N THR A 213 21.99 0.78 -13.15
CA THR A 213 21.10 1.21 -12.07
C THR A 213 20.34 2.47 -12.48
N VAL A 214 19.01 2.40 -12.45
CA VAL A 214 18.09 3.52 -12.74
C VAL A 214 17.62 4.15 -11.43
N TYR A 215 17.24 3.33 -10.46
CA TYR A 215 16.70 3.75 -9.17
C TYR A 215 17.37 3.00 -8.02
N SER A 216 17.84 3.74 -7.02
CA SER A 216 18.51 3.18 -5.84
C SER A 216 18.45 4.14 -4.65
N PRO A 217 18.64 3.64 -3.41
CA PRO A 217 18.54 4.45 -2.18
C PRO A 217 19.50 5.66 -2.14
N GLU A 218 20.63 5.59 -2.84
CA GLU A 218 21.64 6.65 -2.85
C GLU A 218 21.25 7.84 -3.75
N ARG A 219 20.19 7.69 -4.57
CA ARG A 219 19.75 8.67 -5.56
C ARG A 219 18.40 9.31 -5.21
N VAL A 220 17.87 9.02 -4.03
CA VAL A 220 16.58 9.55 -3.58
C VAL A 220 16.74 10.64 -2.54
N ASP A 221 15.74 11.52 -2.48
CA ASP A 221 15.60 12.50 -1.41
C ASP A 221 15.37 11.75 -0.08
N PRO A 222 16.28 11.93 0.90
CA PRO A 222 16.14 11.39 2.24
C PRO A 222 14.78 11.64 2.91
N ASN A 223 14.22 12.84 2.76
CA ASN A 223 12.97 13.22 3.40
C ASN A 223 11.78 12.52 2.74
N ALA A 224 11.79 12.44 1.40
CA ALA A 224 10.77 11.70 0.65
C ALA A 224 10.83 10.20 0.99
N LEU A 225 12.04 9.62 1.07
CA LEU A 225 12.28 8.25 1.52
C LEU A 225 11.72 8.00 2.92
N LEU A 226 12.01 8.89 3.88
CA LEU A 226 11.50 8.78 5.24
C LEU A 226 9.97 8.86 5.29
N GLN A 227 9.35 9.81 4.59
CA GLN A 227 7.91 10.02 4.64
C GLN A 227 7.12 8.94 3.90
N GLN A 228 7.54 8.58 2.69
CA GLN A 228 6.74 7.79 1.75
C GLN A 228 7.24 6.35 1.58
N GLY A 229 8.50 6.07 1.87
CA GLY A 229 9.21 4.85 1.46
C GLY A 229 9.62 4.89 -0.02
N MET A 230 10.51 4.00 -0.47
CA MET A 230 10.97 4.00 -1.88
C MET A 230 9.88 3.57 -2.86
N ILE A 231 9.15 2.50 -2.52
CA ILE A 231 8.18 1.85 -3.40
C ILE A 231 6.97 1.42 -2.60
N ARG A 232 5.79 1.52 -3.21
CA ARG A 232 4.54 0.93 -2.70
C ARG A 232 4.06 -0.20 -3.62
N TYR A 233 3.50 -1.24 -3.02
CA TYR A 233 3.05 -2.43 -3.75
C TYR A 233 1.52 -2.53 -3.73
N PHE A 234 0.95 -2.70 -4.91
CA PHE A 234 -0.50 -2.81 -5.11
C PHE A 234 -0.85 -3.98 -6.00
N VAL A 235 -2.10 -4.39 -5.91
CA VAL A 235 -2.68 -5.45 -6.71
C VAL A 235 -3.74 -4.85 -7.63
N THR A 236 -3.83 -5.33 -8.87
CA THR A 236 -4.94 -4.98 -9.77
C THR A 236 -5.19 -6.06 -10.80
N SER A 237 -6.46 -6.28 -11.12
CA SER A 237 -6.93 -7.13 -12.22
C SER A 237 -7.09 -6.38 -13.56
N GLU A 238 -6.94 -5.05 -13.59
CA GLU A 238 -7.14 -4.23 -14.79
C GLU A 238 -6.01 -4.40 -15.81
N SER A 239 -6.30 -4.48 -17.11
CA SER A 239 -5.23 -4.60 -18.12
C SER A 239 -4.38 -3.32 -18.18
N LYS A 240 -3.14 -3.43 -18.68
CA LYS A 240 -2.26 -2.27 -18.89
C LYS A 240 -2.94 -1.19 -19.73
N ALA A 241 -3.61 -1.57 -20.82
CA ALA A 241 -4.35 -0.65 -21.67
C ALA A 241 -5.51 0.04 -20.91
N GLN A 242 -6.14 -0.62 -19.95
CA GLN A 242 -7.15 0.00 -19.08
C GLN A 242 -6.51 0.97 -18.09
N LEU A 243 -5.38 0.60 -17.49
CA LEU A 243 -4.63 1.50 -16.62
C LEU A 243 -4.18 2.75 -17.39
N GLU A 244 -3.62 2.57 -18.59
CA GLU A 244 -3.18 3.61 -19.53
C GLU A 244 -4.34 4.51 -20.01
N ALA A 245 -5.46 3.91 -20.44
CA ALA A 245 -6.64 4.66 -20.85
C ALA A 245 -7.25 5.49 -19.70
N ARG A 246 -7.06 5.04 -18.45
CA ARG A 246 -7.47 5.80 -17.26
C ARG A 246 -6.53 6.95 -16.91
N LEU A 247 -5.28 6.91 -17.39
CA LEU A 247 -4.33 8.03 -17.27
C LEU A 247 -4.82 9.26 -18.02
N ASP A 248 -5.54 9.03 -19.12
CA ASP A 248 -6.10 10.08 -19.96
C ASP A 248 -7.49 10.57 -19.48
N ALA A 249 -8.19 9.80 -18.63
CA ALA A 249 -9.64 9.91 -18.42
C ALA A 249 -10.15 10.24 -16.98
N ASP A 250 -9.34 10.86 -16.12
CA ASP A 250 -9.74 11.49 -14.82
C ASP A 250 -9.81 10.65 -13.51
N HIS A 251 -9.31 11.32 -12.46
CA HIS A 251 -9.51 11.29 -10.99
C HIS A 251 -9.54 10.02 -10.12
N ALA A 252 -10.09 8.87 -10.50
CA ALA A 252 -10.46 7.87 -9.48
C ALA A 252 -9.25 7.11 -8.89
N LEU A 253 -8.30 6.71 -9.74
CA LEU A 253 -7.05 6.06 -9.33
C LEU A 253 -6.24 6.99 -8.40
N PHE A 254 -6.27 8.28 -8.73
CA PHE A 254 -5.51 9.30 -8.03
C PHE A 254 -6.16 9.77 -6.73
N ALA A 255 -7.48 9.86 -6.66
CA ALA A 255 -8.19 10.15 -5.40
C ALA A 255 -7.99 9.01 -4.39
N GLU A 256 -7.94 7.76 -4.86
CA GLU A 256 -7.64 6.60 -4.04
C GLU A 256 -6.20 6.66 -3.51
N ILE A 257 -5.22 6.78 -4.42
CA ILE A 257 -3.79 6.93 -4.07
C ILE A 257 -3.58 8.16 -3.18
N GLN A 258 -4.11 9.35 -3.51
CA GLN A 258 -4.00 10.56 -2.69
C GLN A 258 -4.66 10.41 -1.33
N ARG A 259 -5.86 9.82 -1.23
CA ARG A 259 -6.52 9.56 0.07
C ARG A 259 -5.70 8.62 0.95
N PHE A 260 -4.99 7.66 0.34
CA PHE A 260 -4.04 6.79 1.04
C PHE A 260 -2.72 7.51 1.41
N LEU A 261 -2.28 8.47 0.60
CA LEU A 261 -1.05 9.24 0.83
C LEU A 261 -1.22 10.42 1.80
N SER A 262 -2.43 10.98 1.94
CA SER A 262 -2.74 12.16 2.76
C SER A 262 -2.99 11.87 4.24
N LEU A 263 -2.56 10.72 4.77
CA LEU A 263 -2.65 10.39 6.21
C LEU A 263 -1.51 11.01 7.05
N SER A 264 -0.93 12.13 6.60
CA SER A 264 -0.07 12.97 7.41
C SER A 264 -0.82 14.24 7.79
N GLU A 265 -1.26 14.27 9.05
CA GLU A 265 -1.81 15.39 9.85
C GLU A 265 -2.48 16.57 9.11
N ALA A 266 -3.79 16.68 9.32
CA ALA A 266 -4.57 17.86 8.97
C ALA A 266 -3.97 19.14 9.59
N CYS A 267 -3.53 20.06 8.75
CA CYS A 267 -3.52 21.47 9.06
C CYS A 267 -4.37 22.22 8.03
N ALA A 268 -5.25 23.06 8.57
CA ALA A 268 -6.26 23.84 7.88
C ALA A 268 -5.66 24.98 7.04
N ASP A 269 -6.52 25.51 6.18
CA ASP A 269 -6.40 26.70 5.33
C ASP A 269 -5.49 26.60 4.09
N ASP A 270 -6.09 26.42 2.92
CA ASP A 270 -6.37 27.54 2.00
C ASP A 270 -7.24 27.08 0.81
N PHE A 271 -7.94 28.03 0.18
CA PHE A 271 -8.91 27.82 -0.91
C PHE A 271 -8.47 26.83 -2.01
N PRO A 272 -9.40 26.07 -2.64
CA PRO A 272 -9.05 25.04 -3.62
C PRO A 272 -8.50 25.66 -4.90
N LYS A 273 -7.16 25.76 -4.99
CA LYS A 273 -6.48 25.88 -6.28
C LYS A 273 -6.86 24.66 -7.11
N ARG A 274 -7.24 24.90 -8.37
CA ARG A 274 -7.64 23.86 -9.34
C ARG A 274 -6.47 22.88 -9.50
N LYS A 275 -6.49 21.77 -8.76
CA LYS A 275 -5.43 20.75 -8.73
C LYS A 275 -5.23 20.23 -10.15
N GLN A 276 -4.02 20.42 -10.70
CA GLN A 276 -3.69 19.88 -12.02
C GLN A 276 -3.61 18.36 -11.93
N ARG A 277 -3.96 17.69 -13.03
CA ARG A 277 -4.00 16.23 -13.11
C ARG A 277 -2.56 15.69 -13.04
N PRO A 278 -2.22 14.92 -12.01
CA PRO A 278 -0.91 14.29 -11.92
C PRO A 278 -0.79 13.17 -12.96
N ARG A 279 0.34 13.17 -13.68
CA ARG A 279 0.61 12.26 -14.81
C ARG A 279 1.12 10.90 -14.31
N LEU A 280 0.88 9.81 -15.03
CA LEU A 280 1.48 8.51 -14.71
C LEU A 280 2.37 8.05 -15.86
N ILE A 281 3.48 7.41 -15.51
CA ILE A 281 4.39 6.75 -16.46
C ILE A 281 4.32 5.26 -16.16
N VAL A 282 3.78 4.46 -17.07
CA VAL A 282 3.67 3.01 -16.91
C VAL A 282 4.82 2.32 -17.64
N THR A 283 5.53 1.43 -16.97
CA THR A 283 6.66 0.66 -17.51
C THR A 283 6.53 -0.81 -17.12
N ASP A 284 6.83 -1.72 -18.05
CA ASP A 284 6.78 -3.16 -17.77
C ASP A 284 8.08 -3.64 -17.13
N VAL A 285 7.96 -4.48 -16.10
CA VAL A 285 9.11 -5.10 -15.43
C VAL A 285 9.38 -6.46 -16.06
N GLN A 286 10.50 -6.61 -16.76
CA GLN A 286 10.85 -7.84 -17.49
C GLN A 286 11.21 -9.01 -16.57
N GLU A 287 11.87 -8.73 -15.44
CA GLU A 287 12.34 -9.75 -14.50
C GLU A 287 12.50 -9.19 -13.09
N ALA A 288 12.44 -10.08 -12.08
CA ALA A 288 12.84 -9.79 -10.72
C ALA A 288 14.19 -10.47 -10.42
N GLN A 289 15.23 -9.68 -10.14
CA GLN A 289 16.59 -10.16 -9.89
C GLN A 289 16.96 -10.10 -8.40
N GLY A 290 18.01 -10.82 -8.03
CA GLY A 290 18.58 -10.84 -6.69
C GLY A 290 18.20 -12.09 -5.91
N LEU A 291 18.91 -12.39 -4.81
CA LEU A 291 18.65 -13.59 -4.02
C LEU A 291 17.22 -13.58 -3.46
N SER A 292 16.77 -12.40 -3.02
CA SER A 292 15.41 -12.20 -2.52
C SER A 292 14.40 -11.82 -3.60
N ARG A 293 14.80 -11.62 -4.88
CA ARG A 293 13.94 -11.19 -6.00
C ARG A 293 13.27 -9.83 -5.78
N THR A 294 14.01 -8.88 -5.23
CA THR A 294 13.52 -7.53 -4.89
C THR A 294 13.92 -6.48 -5.91
N ASN A 295 14.93 -6.74 -6.74
CA ASN A 295 15.38 -5.82 -7.77
C ASN A 295 14.53 -5.97 -9.03
N LEU A 296 14.08 -4.85 -9.59
CA LEU A 296 13.19 -4.82 -10.75
C LEU A 296 14.02 -4.55 -12.00
N ILE A 297 13.92 -5.43 -13.00
CA ILE A 297 14.59 -5.27 -14.29
C ILE A 297 13.62 -4.69 -15.32
N ILE A 298 13.97 -3.59 -15.94
CA ILE A 298 13.19 -2.94 -17.00
C ILE A 298 13.96 -2.95 -18.32
N SER A 299 13.26 -2.71 -19.43
CA SER A 299 13.92 -2.62 -20.74
C SER A 299 14.92 -1.46 -20.79
N GLU A 300 16.00 -1.61 -21.56
CA GLU A 300 16.99 -0.54 -21.75
C GLU A 300 16.37 0.74 -22.34
N ALA A 301 15.40 0.59 -23.25
CA ALA A 301 14.68 1.73 -23.84
C ALA A 301 13.86 2.49 -22.78
N ASP A 302 13.15 1.78 -21.90
CA ASP A 302 12.40 2.40 -20.81
C ASP A 302 13.33 3.00 -19.76
N ALA A 303 14.45 2.35 -19.46
CA ALA A 303 15.46 2.87 -18.54
C ALA A 303 16.00 4.24 -19.01
N GLN A 304 16.37 4.36 -20.29
CA GLN A 304 16.83 5.62 -20.87
C GLN A 304 15.74 6.69 -20.85
N LYS A 305 14.50 6.32 -21.17
CA LYS A 305 13.35 7.23 -21.06
C LYS A 305 13.17 7.74 -19.63
N LEU A 306 13.20 6.85 -18.64
CA LEU A 306 13.06 7.22 -17.23
C LEU A 306 14.21 8.08 -16.72
N LEU A 307 15.44 7.84 -17.16
CA LEU A 307 16.58 8.68 -16.81
C LEU A 307 16.44 10.10 -17.40
N ASN A 308 15.98 10.22 -18.64
CA ASN A 308 15.70 11.52 -19.28
C ASN A 308 14.54 12.25 -18.59
N ASP A 309 13.47 11.52 -18.26
CA ASP A 309 12.30 12.05 -17.56
C ASP A 309 12.64 12.44 -16.11
N ALA A 310 13.53 11.69 -15.44
CA ALA A 310 13.96 11.97 -14.06
C ALA A 310 14.72 13.29 -13.95
N GLN A 311 15.52 13.66 -14.96
CA GLN A 311 16.19 14.96 -15.02
C GLN A 311 15.19 16.13 -15.03
N THR A 312 14.00 15.91 -15.59
CA THR A 312 12.98 16.95 -15.73
C THR A 312 11.98 16.94 -14.57
N ASN A 313 11.58 15.77 -14.11
CA ASN A 313 10.40 15.59 -13.25
C ASN A 313 10.72 15.13 -11.82
N LYS A 314 11.99 14.85 -11.46
CA LYS A 314 12.41 14.40 -10.11
C LYS A 314 11.58 13.24 -9.50
N ILE A 315 10.89 12.45 -10.33
CA ILE A 315 9.94 11.40 -9.89
C ILE A 315 10.65 10.37 -9.01
N LEU A 316 11.82 9.93 -9.48
CA LEU A 316 12.67 8.97 -8.77
C LEU A 316 13.21 9.58 -7.48
N GLU A 317 13.73 10.81 -7.54
CA GLU A 317 14.25 11.51 -6.36
C GLU A 317 13.19 11.62 -5.25
N LYS A 318 11.93 11.90 -5.61
CA LYS A 318 10.81 12.04 -4.67
C LYS A 318 10.10 10.73 -4.29
N CYS A 319 10.68 9.57 -4.59
CA CYS A 319 10.14 8.25 -4.24
C CYS A 319 8.70 7.99 -4.74
N ARG A 320 8.33 8.56 -5.89
CA ARG A 320 6.98 8.43 -6.46
C ARG A 320 6.86 7.19 -7.34
N VAL A 321 7.08 6.02 -6.75
CA VAL A 321 7.12 4.73 -7.45
C VAL A 321 6.10 3.74 -6.87
N ILE A 322 5.31 3.15 -7.76
CA ILE A 322 4.30 2.14 -7.47
C ILE A 322 4.66 0.89 -8.26
N VAL A 323 4.61 -0.28 -7.62
CA VAL A 323 4.76 -1.57 -8.28
C VAL A 323 3.44 -2.31 -8.22
N LEU A 324 2.96 -2.72 -9.39
CA LEU A 324 1.80 -3.58 -9.53
C LEU A 324 2.27 -5.03 -9.55
N VAL A 325 1.81 -5.82 -8.59
CA VAL A 325 2.11 -7.24 -8.49
C VAL A 325 0.84 -8.07 -8.65
N SER A 326 1.00 -9.32 -9.09
CA SER A 326 -0.14 -10.23 -9.17
C SER A 326 -0.68 -10.50 -7.76
N SER A 327 -2.02 -10.54 -7.64
CA SER A 327 -2.63 -11.02 -6.40
C SER A 327 -2.26 -12.49 -6.23
N PRO A 328 -1.65 -12.90 -5.12
CA PRO A 328 -1.58 -14.31 -4.82
C PRO A 328 -3.00 -14.77 -4.48
N ILE A 329 -3.63 -15.48 -5.41
CA ILE A 329 -4.87 -16.23 -5.16
C ILE A 329 -4.52 -17.27 -4.08
N GLY A 330 -4.69 -16.91 -2.80
CA GLY A 330 -4.28 -17.73 -1.65
C GLY A 330 -3.34 -17.06 -0.64
N GLY A 331 -2.86 -15.84 -0.89
CA GLY A 331 -1.86 -15.19 -0.04
C GLY A 331 -0.44 -15.76 -0.25
N ILE A 332 0.58 -14.91 -0.22
CA ILE A 332 1.95 -15.38 -0.05
C ILE A 332 2.15 -15.52 1.45
N GLU A 333 2.28 -16.76 1.93
CA GLU A 333 2.78 -17.02 3.27
C GLU A 333 4.20 -16.45 3.35
N GLY A 334 4.37 -15.38 4.12
CA GLY A 334 5.69 -14.90 4.47
C GLY A 334 6.39 -15.93 5.35
N ALA A 335 7.59 -16.34 4.95
CA ALA A 335 8.41 -17.20 5.78
C ALA A 335 8.92 -16.37 6.97
N LEU A 336 8.48 -16.73 8.19
CA LEU A 336 9.16 -16.26 9.39
C LEU A 336 10.51 -16.97 9.49
N PRO A 337 11.57 -16.31 9.99
CA PRO A 337 12.81 -16.99 10.31
C PRO A 337 12.52 -18.22 11.18
N CYS A 338 13.10 -19.37 10.85
CA CYS A 338 12.76 -20.67 11.43
C CYS A 338 12.90 -20.71 12.97
N HIS A 339 13.78 -19.91 13.55
CA HIS A 339 13.97 -19.79 15.00
C HIS A 339 12.97 -18.83 15.69
N LEU A 340 12.19 -18.07 14.92
CA LEU A 340 11.09 -17.21 15.39
C LEU A 340 9.71 -17.82 15.14
N ALA A 341 9.65 -18.89 14.34
CA ALA A 341 8.46 -19.71 14.18
C ALA A 341 8.16 -20.43 15.50
N ILE A 342 7.23 -19.87 16.28
CA ILE A 342 6.67 -20.60 17.42
C ILE A 342 5.84 -21.75 16.83
N ARG A 343 6.29 -23.00 17.02
CA ARG A 343 5.39 -24.14 16.93
C ARG A 343 4.34 -23.93 18.01
N ILE A 344 3.11 -23.66 17.59
CA ILE A 344 1.97 -23.83 18.48
C ILE A 344 1.96 -25.34 18.77
N PRO A 345 2.16 -25.78 20.04
CA PRO A 345 1.95 -27.18 20.36
C PRO A 345 0.47 -27.52 20.06
N ASP A 346 0.26 -28.59 19.31
CA ASP A 346 -1.06 -29.13 18.97
C ASP A 346 -1.95 -29.38 20.20
#